data_AF-A0A163JKG6-F1
#
_entry.id   AF-A0A163JKG6-F1
#
_cell.length_a   1.000
_cell.length_b   1.000
_cell.length_c   1.000
_cell.angle_alpha   90.00
_cell.angle_beta   90.00
_cell.angle_gamma   90.00
#
_symmetry.space_group_name_H-M   'P 1'
#
loop_
_entity.id
_entity.type
_entity.pdbx_description
1 polymer ?
#
loop_
_entity_poly.entity_id
_entity_poly.type
_entity_poly.pdbx_seq_one_letter_code
_entity_poly.pdbx_strand_id
1 'polypeptide(L)'
;MLTNYSQSIQEEVFVEWVNTCPVISHPCSSIADLSNGVLLLDVLAEIDSTWFKPARSNDMGGQWLLKHSNLKRLVSTMSRYYEQILGIPFDKISHVNLTDIAKFASVQEILKLCQLVLYITVASENNAMVVQRLQQLPQQSQGVVMHCIEQIDSIRSAATGHPTAQPSSSSSGAHVGTPRSSFNEEATYRNQNDIARLAVEKEELEASYRKLIEEHAQLRYKYDELEFEKGNLQLRLQEMDKAVTQANETGRTDSIMRTEIEHLKQDLQKSEDRRQEAEVLLEQQTMAIEELTQKGEELKERAEQTSRLKDQLDESRHAAEKLQKAENVIEKYKKKLEDSSDLKRQIKASQL
;
A
#
# COMPACT_ATOMS: atom_id res chain seq x y z
N MET A 1 -3.33 14.87 -4.71
CA MET A 1 -4.39 15.54 -3.92
C MET A 1 -4.23 17.05 -4.08
N LEU A 2 -4.60 17.59 -5.24
CA LEU A 2 -4.66 19.04 -5.51
C LEU A 2 -5.82 19.24 -6.47
N THR A 3 -6.83 20.00 -6.07
CA THR A 3 -8.02 20.31 -6.87
C THR A 3 -7.97 21.77 -7.35
N ASN A 4 -8.39 21.97 -8.61
CA ASN A 4 -8.92 23.14 -9.34
C ASN A 4 -8.35 24.56 -9.17
N TYR A 5 -7.57 24.87 -8.14
CA TYR A 5 -6.88 26.15 -7.98
C TYR A 5 -5.41 25.99 -8.37
N SER A 6 -4.82 27.01 -8.99
CA SER A 6 -3.39 26.98 -9.27
C SER A 6 -2.60 26.97 -7.96
N GLN A 7 -1.48 26.26 -7.95
CA GLN A 7 -0.60 26.16 -6.78
C GLN A 7 -0.22 27.56 -6.24
N SER A 8 0.05 28.51 -7.13
CA SER A 8 0.34 29.92 -6.83
C SER A 8 -0.75 30.58 -5.96
N ILE A 9 -2.03 30.34 -6.27
CA ILE A 9 -3.15 30.91 -5.50
C ILE A 9 -3.18 30.28 -4.11
N GLN A 10 -2.96 28.97 -4.00
CA GLN A 10 -2.95 28.30 -2.70
C GLN A 10 -1.80 28.81 -1.81
N GLU A 11 -0.62 29.02 -2.38
CA GLU A 11 0.53 29.58 -1.68
C GLU A 11 0.22 30.96 -1.08
N GLU A 12 -0.32 31.87 -1.90
CA GLU A 12 -0.71 33.21 -1.46
C GLU A 12 -1.73 33.16 -0.31
N VAL A 13 -2.75 32.32 -0.44
CA VAL A 13 -3.81 32.17 0.57
C VAL A 13 -3.27 31.66 1.90
N PHE A 14 -2.39 30.67 1.90
CA PHE A 14 -1.83 30.15 3.16
C PHE A 14 -0.87 31.14 3.81
N VAL A 15 -0.08 31.89 3.04
CA VAL A 15 0.76 32.97 3.57
C VAL A 15 -0.09 34.07 4.19
N GLU A 16 -1.16 34.47 3.51
CA GLU A 16 -2.11 35.47 4.02
C GLU A 16 -2.78 34.99 5.31
N TRP A 17 -3.29 33.75 5.33
CA TRP A 17 -3.91 33.16 6.50
C TRP A 17 -2.97 33.08 7.70
N VAL A 18 -1.74 32.57 7.53
CA VAL A 18 -0.76 32.48 8.63
C VAL A 18 -0.48 33.87 9.21
N ASN A 19 -0.36 34.89 8.36
CA ASN A 19 -0.14 36.27 8.79
C ASN A 19 -1.34 36.92 9.51
N THR A 20 -2.53 36.30 9.49
CA THR A 20 -3.64 36.75 10.34
C THR A 20 -3.48 36.35 11.81
N CYS A 21 -2.55 35.44 12.13
CA CYS A 21 -2.35 34.95 13.48
C CYS A 21 -1.39 35.87 14.26
N PRO A 22 -1.80 36.45 15.40
CA PRO A 22 -1.01 37.45 16.13
C PRO A 22 0.20 36.88 16.88
N VAL A 23 0.27 35.56 17.09
CA VAL A 23 1.29 34.90 17.93
C VAL A 23 2.49 34.39 17.13
N ILE A 24 2.55 34.62 15.82
CA ILE A 24 3.66 34.11 14.99
C ILE A 24 4.98 34.82 15.34
N SER A 25 6.06 34.04 15.43
CA SER A 25 7.39 34.55 15.80
C SER A 25 7.95 35.60 14.83
N HIS A 26 7.58 35.54 13.55
CA HIS A 26 7.91 36.51 12.50
C HIS A 26 6.89 36.43 11.35
N PRO A 27 6.70 37.52 10.57
CA PRO A 27 5.81 37.49 9.41
C PRO A 27 6.24 36.45 8.37
N CYS A 28 5.28 35.69 7.85
CA CYS A 28 5.49 34.74 6.77
C CYS A 28 5.54 35.51 5.43
N SER A 29 6.66 35.47 4.72
CA SER A 29 6.81 36.16 3.43
C SER A 29 6.62 35.20 2.24
N SER A 30 6.93 33.92 2.44
CA SER A 30 6.81 32.89 1.42
C SER A 30 6.39 31.56 2.03
N ILE A 31 5.81 30.67 1.21
CA ILE A 31 5.47 29.31 1.65
C ILE A 31 6.70 28.54 2.16
N ALA A 32 7.90 28.86 1.67
CA ALA A 32 9.15 28.23 2.09
C ALA A 32 9.53 28.56 3.55
N ASP A 33 9.03 29.67 4.11
CA ASP A 33 9.27 30.04 5.51
C ASP A 33 8.61 29.04 6.47
N LEU A 34 7.55 28.38 6.02
CA LEU A 34 6.84 27.33 6.76
C LEU A 34 7.58 25.98 6.75
N SER A 35 8.65 25.83 5.95
CA SER A 35 9.42 24.58 5.82
C SER A 35 10.11 24.12 7.10
N ASN A 36 10.24 24.99 8.11
CA ASN A 36 10.82 24.65 9.41
C ASN A 36 9.76 24.24 10.46
N GLY A 37 8.47 24.36 10.14
CA GLY A 37 7.35 24.04 11.02
C GLY A 37 7.18 24.95 12.25
N VAL A 38 8.01 26.00 12.42
CA VAL A 38 7.98 26.87 13.61
C VAL A 38 6.74 27.75 13.60
N LEU A 39 6.50 28.47 12.50
CA LEU A 39 5.31 29.32 12.37
C LEU A 39 4.01 28.53 12.50
N LEU A 40 3.97 27.31 11.96
CA LEU A 40 2.81 26.41 12.09
C LEU A 40 2.58 25.94 13.53
N LEU A 41 3.66 25.71 14.29
CA LEU A 41 3.57 25.40 15.72
C LEU A 41 3.06 26.60 16.52
N ASP A 42 3.49 27.82 16.17
CA ASP A 42 3.03 29.04 16.84
C ASP A 42 1.52 29.24 16.62
N VAL A 43 1.04 29.03 15.40
CA VAL A 43 -0.40 29.06 15.06
C VAL A 43 -1.19 28.05 15.90
N LEU A 44 -0.69 26.81 16.05
CA LEU A 44 -1.37 25.80 16.85
C LEU A 44 -1.28 26.06 18.36
N ALA A 45 -0.18 26.65 18.84
CA ALA A 45 0.00 27.02 20.24
C ALA A 45 -0.96 28.14 20.67
N GLU A 46 -1.38 29.00 19.75
CA GLU A 46 -2.44 29.99 19.99
C GLU A 46 -3.79 29.32 20.25
N ILE A 47 -4.09 28.25 19.51
CA ILE A 47 -5.36 27.53 19.61
C ILE A 47 -5.42 26.73 20.91
N ASP A 48 -4.39 25.92 21.13
CA ASP A 48 -4.30 25.07 22.30
C ASP A 48 -2.85 24.96 22.78
N SER A 49 -2.48 25.88 23.67
CA SER A 49 -1.16 25.90 24.31
C SER A 49 -0.89 24.71 25.24
N THR A 50 -1.93 23.94 25.61
CA THR A 50 -1.76 22.74 26.43
C THR A 50 -1.24 21.57 25.59
N TRP A 51 -1.71 21.47 24.35
CA TRP A 51 -1.29 20.45 23.39
C TRP A 51 -0.07 20.87 22.58
N PHE A 52 -0.06 22.09 22.07
CA PHE A 52 0.96 22.57 21.16
C PHE A 52 1.90 23.54 21.87
N LYS A 53 3.18 23.16 21.93
CA LYS A 53 4.23 23.99 22.52
C LYS A 53 5.06 24.64 21.41
N PRO A 54 5.42 25.93 21.54
CA PRO A 54 6.26 26.62 20.57
C PRO A 54 7.63 25.92 20.42
N ALA A 55 8.30 26.17 19.29
CA ALA A 55 9.62 25.61 19.04
C ALA A 55 10.65 26.20 20.01
N ARG A 56 11.46 25.34 20.63
CA ARG A 56 12.64 25.79 21.38
C ARG A 56 13.76 25.93 20.37
N SER A 57 14.21 27.14 20.11
CA SER A 57 15.32 27.45 19.22
C SER A 57 16.62 26.83 19.75
N ASN A 58 16.99 25.66 19.20
CA ASN A 58 18.32 25.09 19.39
C ASN A 58 19.08 25.16 18.09
N ASP A 59 19.83 26.26 17.95
CA ASP A 59 20.67 26.60 16.82
C ASP A 59 22.07 26.01 17.01
N MET A 60 22.25 24.69 16.82
CA MET A 60 23.58 24.03 16.66
C MET A 60 23.44 22.61 16.07
N GLY A 61 22.97 22.50 14.82
CA GLY A 61 23.06 21.23 14.09
C GLY A 61 22.26 21.22 12.78
N GLY A 62 22.97 21.08 11.65
CA GLY A 62 22.46 20.86 10.29
C GLY A 62 21.08 21.46 9.96
N GLN A 63 21.04 22.59 9.25
CA GLN A 63 19.83 23.37 8.94
C GLN A 63 18.59 22.55 8.53
N TRP A 64 18.74 21.44 7.79
CA TRP A 64 17.62 20.57 7.41
C TRP A 64 17.24 19.52 8.48
N LEU A 65 18.18 19.04 9.30
CA LEU A 65 17.92 18.09 10.38
C LEU A 65 17.06 18.74 11.47
N LEU A 66 17.36 20.01 11.81
CA LEU A 66 16.55 20.78 12.75
C LEU A 66 15.14 21.02 12.21
N LYS A 67 15.01 21.41 10.93
CA LYS A 67 13.71 21.51 10.25
C LYS A 67 12.94 20.20 10.34
N HIS A 68 13.59 19.09 9.99
CA HIS A 68 12.97 17.77 10.02
C HIS A 68 12.52 17.36 11.42
N SER A 69 13.33 17.64 12.45
CA SER A 69 12.98 17.38 13.85
C SER A 69 11.73 18.18 14.28
N ASN A 70 11.68 19.47 13.94
CA ASN A 70 10.53 20.32 14.25
C ASN A 70 9.26 19.84 13.54
N LEU A 71 9.36 19.52 12.24
CA LEU A 71 8.25 18.98 11.44
C LEU A 71 7.76 17.63 11.98
N LYS A 72 8.69 16.74 12.35
CA LYS A 72 8.35 15.45 12.96
C LYS A 72 7.59 15.63 14.27
N ARG A 73 8.04 16.57 15.11
CA ARG A 73 7.36 16.92 16.37
C ARG A 73 5.97 17.48 16.12
N LEU A 74 5.84 18.40 15.16
CA LEU A 74 4.58 19.01 14.73
C LEU A 74 3.59 17.93 14.28
N VAL A 75 3.96 17.10 13.30
CA VAL A 75 3.07 16.05 12.76
C VAL A 75 2.75 14.97 13.78
N SER A 76 3.69 14.57 14.65
CA SER A 76 3.41 13.62 15.73
C SER A 76 2.38 14.16 16.73
N THR A 77 2.47 15.46 17.06
CA THR A 77 1.52 16.11 17.97
C THR A 77 0.16 16.28 17.30
N MET A 78 0.14 16.68 16.03
CA MET A 78 -1.07 16.81 15.22
C MET A 78 -1.79 15.45 15.07
N SER A 79 -1.07 14.38 14.73
CA SER A 79 -1.63 13.03 14.60
C SER A 79 -2.38 12.62 15.86
N ARG A 80 -1.76 12.81 17.03
CA ARG A 80 -2.41 12.53 18.32
C ARG A 80 -3.63 13.42 18.56
N TYR A 81 -3.58 14.70 18.18
CA TYR A 81 -4.72 15.62 18.30
C TYR A 81 -5.89 15.20 17.39
N TYR A 82 -5.60 14.83 16.14
CA TYR A 82 -6.59 14.33 15.18
C TYR A 82 -7.31 13.09 15.72
N GLU A 83 -6.57 12.14 16.28
CA GLU A 83 -7.14 10.88 16.77
C GLU A 83 -7.86 11.04 18.10
N GLN A 84 -7.27 11.76 19.06
CA GLN A 84 -7.79 11.83 20.44
C GLN A 84 -8.85 12.91 20.65
N ILE A 85 -8.73 14.05 19.96
CA ILE A 85 -9.65 15.19 20.11
C ILE A 85 -10.66 15.23 18.97
N LEU A 86 -10.19 15.12 17.71
CA LEU A 86 -11.07 15.23 16.55
C LEU A 86 -11.73 13.90 16.16
N GLY A 87 -11.25 12.76 16.68
CA GLY A 87 -11.76 11.43 16.38
C GLY A 87 -11.55 10.99 14.92
N ILE A 88 -10.61 11.62 14.19
CA ILE A 88 -10.34 11.31 12.79
C ILE A 88 -9.08 10.45 12.70
N PRO A 89 -9.12 9.26 12.08
CA PRO A 89 -7.94 8.42 11.91
C PRO A 89 -6.89 9.14 11.05
N PHE A 90 -5.73 9.47 11.63
CA PHE A 90 -4.72 10.27 10.94
C PHE A 90 -4.13 9.56 9.72
N ASP A 91 -4.06 8.22 9.74
CA ASP A 91 -3.57 7.40 8.61
C ASP A 91 -4.41 7.53 7.33
N LYS A 92 -5.68 7.92 7.46
CA LYS A 92 -6.57 8.16 6.31
C LYS A 92 -6.49 9.59 5.79
N ILE A 93 -5.86 10.48 6.54
CA ILE A 93 -5.68 11.89 6.22
C ILE A 93 -4.29 12.02 5.58
N SER A 94 -4.21 12.63 4.40
CA SER A 94 -3.06 12.65 3.49
C SER A 94 -1.66 12.52 4.13
N HIS A 95 -0.82 11.61 3.62
CA HIS A 95 0.58 11.48 4.07
C HIS A 95 1.43 12.67 3.59
N VAL A 96 2.09 13.35 4.55
CA VAL A 96 2.99 14.49 4.31
C VAL A 96 4.44 14.03 4.32
N ASN A 97 5.18 14.25 3.24
CA ASN A 97 6.60 13.90 3.18
C ASN A 97 7.48 14.94 3.87
N LEU A 98 7.80 14.69 5.15
CA LEU A 98 8.63 15.57 5.97
C LEU A 98 10.07 15.72 5.47
N THR A 99 10.59 14.74 4.74
CA THR A 99 11.94 14.79 4.18
C THR A 99 12.00 15.80 3.04
N ASP A 100 10.99 15.80 2.18
CA ASP A 100 10.91 16.72 1.03
C ASP A 100 10.68 18.17 1.48
N ILE A 101 9.89 18.37 2.53
CA ILE A 101 9.73 19.70 3.15
C ILE A 101 11.08 20.18 3.73
N ALA A 102 11.75 19.34 4.53
CA ALA A 102 12.95 19.75 5.24
C ALA A 102 14.16 20.00 4.32
N LYS A 103 14.33 19.17 3.28
CA LYS A 103 15.48 19.23 2.36
C LYS A 103 15.26 20.12 1.15
N PHE A 104 14.08 20.07 0.55
CA PHE A 104 13.81 20.70 -0.75
C PHE A 104 12.78 21.84 -0.65
N ALA A 105 12.23 22.11 0.53
CA ALA A 105 11.13 23.06 0.72
C ALA A 105 10.00 22.84 -0.30
N SER A 106 9.65 21.56 -0.52
CA SER A 106 8.62 21.17 -1.49
C SER A 106 7.30 21.86 -1.18
N VAL A 107 6.90 22.78 -2.06
CA VAL A 107 5.68 23.57 -1.89
C VAL A 107 4.46 22.68 -1.73
N GLN A 108 4.37 21.63 -2.54
CA GLN A 108 3.27 20.66 -2.52
C GLN A 108 3.08 20.01 -1.15
N GLU A 109 4.16 19.60 -0.52
CA GLU A 109 4.11 18.96 0.79
C GLU A 109 3.85 19.99 1.90
N ILE A 110 4.36 21.22 1.76
CA ILE A 110 4.06 22.32 2.69
C ILE A 110 2.57 22.68 2.64
N LEU A 111 1.96 22.76 1.45
CA LEU A 111 0.54 23.07 1.29
C LEU A 111 -0.34 22.01 1.96
N LYS A 112 -0.02 20.71 1.78
CA LYS A 112 -0.70 19.62 2.51
C LYS A 112 -0.58 19.81 4.02
N LEU A 113 0.63 20.09 4.52
CA LEU A 113 0.85 20.34 5.94
C LEU A 113 0.02 21.53 6.45
N CYS A 114 -0.02 22.63 5.70
CA CYS A 114 -0.81 23.82 6.05
C CYS A 114 -2.30 23.52 6.08
N GLN A 115 -2.81 22.71 5.14
CA GLN A 115 -4.20 22.27 5.12
C GLN A 115 -4.57 21.50 6.41
N LEU A 116 -3.69 20.62 6.87
CA LEU A 116 -3.90 19.88 8.12
C LEU A 116 -3.87 20.79 9.35
N VAL A 117 -3.00 21.79 9.37
CA VAL A 117 -2.94 22.77 10.46
C VAL A 117 -4.19 23.64 10.46
N LEU A 118 -4.59 24.18 9.30
CA LEU A 118 -5.80 24.98 9.11
C LEU A 118 -7.05 24.25 9.60
N TYR A 119 -7.17 22.96 9.30
CA TYR A 119 -8.33 22.21 9.77
C TYR A 119 -8.36 22.06 11.29
N ILE A 120 -7.21 21.83 11.95
CA ILE A 120 -7.15 21.81 13.42
C ILE A 120 -7.62 23.16 13.99
N THR A 121 -7.17 24.28 13.43
CA THR A 121 -7.54 25.59 13.97
C THR A 121 -9.06 25.85 13.88
N VAL A 122 -9.72 25.35 12.83
CA VAL A 122 -11.16 25.46 12.65
C VAL A 122 -11.97 24.41 13.42
N ALA A 123 -11.44 23.20 13.58
CA ALA A 123 -12.14 22.11 14.26
C ALA A 123 -11.96 22.11 15.79
N SER A 124 -11.04 22.92 16.32
CA SER A 124 -10.83 23.08 17.76
C SER A 124 -12.02 23.75 18.48
N GLU A 125 -12.14 23.52 19.79
CA GLU A 125 -13.17 24.19 20.62
C GLU A 125 -12.98 25.70 20.70
N ASN A 126 -11.73 26.18 20.58
CA ASN A 126 -11.36 27.60 20.61
C ASN A 126 -11.24 28.20 19.20
N ASN A 127 -12.12 27.81 18.28
CA ASN A 127 -12.08 28.23 16.88
C ASN A 127 -12.69 29.62 16.62
N ALA A 128 -13.45 30.20 17.56
CA ALA A 128 -14.27 31.40 17.29
C ALA A 128 -13.45 32.58 16.76
N MET A 129 -12.27 32.82 17.36
CA MET A 129 -11.36 33.89 16.92
C MET A 129 -10.74 33.59 15.54
N VAL A 130 -10.49 32.32 15.23
CA VAL A 130 -9.96 31.90 13.93
C VAL A 130 -11.01 32.02 12.84
N VAL A 131 -12.24 31.56 13.09
CA VAL A 131 -13.35 31.67 12.13
C VAL A 131 -13.61 33.14 11.80
N GLN A 132 -13.58 34.03 12.79
CA GLN A 132 -13.73 35.47 12.55
C GLN A 132 -12.60 36.03 11.67
N ARG A 133 -11.36 35.58 11.86
CA ARG A 133 -10.21 36.01 11.02
C ARG A 133 -10.32 35.46 9.60
N LEU A 134 -10.72 34.19 9.45
CA LEU A 134 -10.96 33.59 8.14
C LEU A 134 -12.04 34.35 7.36
N GLN A 135 -13.07 34.87 8.03
CA GLN A 135 -14.11 35.71 7.42
C GLN A 135 -13.63 37.13 7.03
N GLN A 136 -12.48 37.58 7.53
CA GLN A 136 -11.88 38.86 7.14
C GLN A 136 -10.92 38.74 5.96
N LEU A 137 -10.56 37.52 5.55
CA LEU A 137 -9.77 37.27 4.35
C LEU A 137 -10.52 37.69 3.08
N PRO A 138 -9.83 37.98 1.96
CA PRO A 138 -10.45 38.24 0.66
C PRO A 138 -11.38 37.09 0.22
N GLN A 139 -12.43 37.41 -0.54
CA GLN A 139 -13.42 36.43 -1.02
C GLN A 139 -12.79 35.22 -1.76
N GLN A 140 -11.72 35.47 -2.51
CA GLN A 140 -10.96 34.43 -3.21
C GLN A 140 -10.26 33.48 -2.22
N SER A 141 -9.59 34.04 -1.21
CA SER A 141 -8.91 33.29 -0.14
C SER A 141 -9.90 32.48 0.69
N GLN A 142 -11.07 33.05 1.00
CA GLN A 142 -12.15 32.35 1.71
C GLN A 142 -12.63 31.09 0.97
N GLY A 143 -12.80 31.17 -0.36
CA GLY A 143 -13.21 30.02 -1.17
C GLY A 143 -12.19 28.87 -1.14
N VAL A 144 -10.90 29.21 -1.20
CA VAL A 144 -9.81 28.21 -1.12
C VAL A 144 -9.75 27.57 0.27
N VAL A 145 -9.81 28.39 1.33
CA VAL A 145 -9.87 27.91 2.72
C VAL A 145 -11.06 26.98 2.95
N MET A 146 -12.25 27.37 2.49
CA MET A 146 -13.46 26.55 2.62
C MET A 146 -13.28 25.20 1.94
N HIS A 147 -12.77 25.18 0.71
CA HIS A 147 -12.53 23.93 0.00
C HIS A 147 -11.51 23.04 0.74
N CYS A 148 -10.46 23.63 1.32
CA CYS A 148 -9.48 22.91 2.12
C CYS A 148 -10.10 22.22 3.35
N ILE A 149 -11.04 22.91 4.03
CA ILE A 149 -11.77 22.38 5.18
C ILE A 149 -12.72 21.25 4.76
N GLU A 150 -13.52 21.47 3.71
CA GLU A 150 -14.49 20.50 3.19
C GLU A 150 -13.83 19.19 2.75
N GLN A 151 -12.61 19.24 2.22
CA GLN A 151 -11.86 18.04 1.84
C GLN A 151 -11.57 17.13 3.04
N ILE A 152 -11.12 17.70 4.16
CA ILE A 152 -10.82 16.93 5.36
C ILE A 152 -12.13 16.46 6.02
N ASP A 153 -13.19 17.26 5.97
CA ASP A 153 -14.54 16.88 6.44
C ASP A 153 -15.16 15.73 5.65
N SER A 154 -14.93 15.67 4.34
CA SER A 154 -15.33 14.55 3.49
C SER A 154 -14.62 13.26 3.89
N ILE A 155 -13.31 13.34 4.18
CA ILE A 155 -12.51 12.20 4.69
C ILE A 155 -13.03 11.76 6.06
N ARG A 156 -13.33 12.71 6.96
CA ARG A 156 -13.93 12.42 8.27
C ARG A 156 -15.25 11.68 8.14
N SER A 157 -16.14 12.15 7.27
CA SER A 157 -17.46 11.54 7.04
C SER A 157 -17.35 10.12 6.47
N ALA A 158 -16.42 9.92 5.52
CA ALA A 158 -16.13 8.60 4.97
C ALA A 158 -15.49 7.64 6.01
N ALA A 159 -14.67 8.16 6.91
CA ALA A 159 -13.97 7.36 7.91
C ALA A 159 -14.85 6.94 9.11
N THR A 160 -15.86 7.75 9.45
CA THR A 160 -16.73 7.56 10.64
C THR A 160 -18.08 6.91 10.32
N GLY A 161 -18.40 6.68 9.05
CA GLY A 161 -19.62 5.95 8.64
C GLY A 161 -20.92 6.71 8.88
N HIS A 162 -20.86 8.02 9.15
CA HIS A 162 -22.05 8.86 9.31
C HIS A 162 -22.45 9.45 7.96
N PRO A 163 -23.59 9.06 7.35
CA PRO A 163 -24.09 9.73 6.17
C PRO A 163 -24.55 11.13 6.59
N THR A 164 -23.99 12.16 5.95
CA THR A 164 -24.52 13.51 6.04
C THR A 164 -25.95 13.52 5.50
N ALA A 165 -26.90 13.84 6.37
CA ALA A 165 -28.25 14.19 5.97
C ALA A 165 -28.18 15.40 5.04
N GLN A 166 -28.35 15.16 3.74
CA GLN A 166 -28.80 16.22 2.84
C GLN A 166 -30.22 16.64 3.29
N PRO A 167 -30.56 17.93 3.25
CA PRO A 167 -31.91 18.39 3.53
C PRO A 167 -32.85 17.90 2.41
N SER A 168 -33.66 16.89 2.72
CA SER A 168 -34.71 16.38 1.85
C SER A 168 -35.84 17.39 1.73
N SER A 169 -36.03 17.93 0.52
CA SER A 169 -37.27 18.58 0.12
C SER A 169 -38.40 17.55 0.09
N SER A 170 -39.44 17.85 0.86
CA SER A 170 -40.69 17.12 1.01
C SER A 170 -41.54 17.12 -0.26
N SER A 171 -42.01 15.95 -0.70
CA SER A 171 -43.31 15.81 -1.35
C SER A 171 -43.90 14.41 -1.16
N SER A 172 -44.94 14.36 -0.35
CA SER A 172 -45.84 13.22 -0.16
C SER A 172 -46.73 13.03 -1.39
N GLY A 173 -47.07 11.78 -1.71
CA GLY A 173 -48.11 11.45 -2.69
C GLY A 173 -48.33 9.95 -2.80
N ALA A 174 -49.24 9.42 -1.99
CA ALA A 174 -49.64 8.02 -2.00
C ALA A 174 -50.72 7.73 -3.06
N HIS A 175 -50.66 6.50 -3.57
CA HIS A 175 -51.77 5.55 -3.81
C HIS A 175 -52.39 5.36 -5.22
N VAL A 176 -52.68 4.07 -5.48
CA VAL A 176 -53.57 3.41 -6.48
C VAL A 176 -52.91 3.14 -7.86
N GLY A 177 -52.90 1.95 -8.48
CA GLY A 177 -53.46 0.62 -8.21
C GLY A 177 -53.60 -0.14 -9.55
N THR A 178 -53.41 -1.47 -9.53
CA THR A 178 -53.77 -2.51 -10.55
C THR A 178 -52.73 -2.84 -11.68
N PRO A 179 -52.84 -3.98 -12.40
CA PRO A 179 -52.25 -5.27 -12.01
C PRO A 179 -51.41 -5.91 -13.15
N ARG A 180 -50.26 -6.56 -12.86
CA ARG A 180 -49.64 -7.44 -13.89
C ARG A 180 -48.66 -8.48 -13.34
N SER A 181 -49.20 -9.66 -13.05
CA SER A 181 -48.53 -10.88 -12.57
C SER A 181 -47.62 -11.57 -13.62
N SER A 182 -46.93 -10.82 -14.47
CA SER A 182 -45.98 -11.38 -15.46
C SER A 182 -44.58 -10.74 -15.41
N PHE A 183 -44.40 -9.69 -14.60
CA PHE A 183 -43.11 -9.02 -14.40
C PHE A 183 -42.36 -9.50 -13.14
N ASN A 184 -43.01 -10.30 -12.29
CA ASN A 184 -42.48 -10.64 -10.97
C ASN A 184 -41.38 -11.72 -11.04
N GLU A 185 -41.46 -12.67 -11.98
CA GLU A 185 -40.41 -13.68 -12.16
C GLU A 185 -39.10 -13.07 -12.63
N GLU A 186 -39.12 -12.20 -13.64
CA GLU A 186 -37.91 -11.55 -14.15
C GLU A 186 -37.28 -10.58 -13.12
N ALA A 187 -38.10 -9.91 -12.31
CA ALA A 187 -37.64 -9.11 -11.18
C ALA A 187 -37.01 -9.97 -10.07
N THR A 188 -37.56 -11.16 -9.79
CA THR A 188 -36.96 -12.09 -8.80
C THR A 188 -35.64 -12.68 -9.27
N TYR A 189 -35.50 -13.05 -10.55
CA TYR A 189 -34.23 -13.55 -11.09
C TYR A 189 -33.15 -12.46 -11.16
N ARG A 190 -33.51 -11.22 -11.51
CA ARG A 190 -32.58 -10.07 -11.45
C ARG A 190 -32.13 -9.79 -10.02
N ASN A 191 -33.05 -9.76 -9.06
CA ASN A 191 -32.71 -9.61 -7.64
C ASN A 191 -31.83 -10.76 -7.13
N GLN A 192 -32.07 -12.00 -7.55
CA GLN A 192 -31.21 -13.13 -7.17
C GLN A 192 -29.80 -13.01 -7.74
N ASN A 193 -29.66 -12.56 -8.99
CA ASN A 193 -28.36 -12.28 -9.59
C ASN A 193 -27.64 -11.11 -8.90
N ASP A 194 -28.35 -10.05 -8.55
CA ASP A 194 -27.77 -8.92 -7.82
C ASP A 194 -27.35 -9.32 -6.39
N ILE A 195 -28.12 -10.17 -5.71
CA ILE A 195 -27.73 -10.74 -4.40
C ILE A 195 -26.49 -11.61 -4.53
N ALA A 196 -26.40 -12.46 -5.57
CA ALA A 196 -25.23 -13.28 -5.82
C ALA A 196 -23.99 -12.42 -6.15
N ARG A 197 -24.14 -11.37 -6.95
CA ARG A 197 -23.05 -10.43 -7.26
C ARG A 197 -22.57 -9.68 -6.02
N LEU A 198 -23.50 -9.18 -5.22
CA LEU A 198 -23.19 -8.51 -3.94
C LEU A 198 -22.53 -9.45 -2.94
N ALA A 199 -22.88 -10.74 -2.94
CA ALA A 199 -22.23 -11.72 -2.08
C ALA A 199 -20.76 -11.95 -2.48
N VAL A 200 -20.47 -12.03 -3.78
CA VAL A 200 -19.09 -12.13 -4.29
C VAL A 200 -18.30 -10.86 -4.00
N GLU A 201 -18.85 -9.67 -4.28
CA GLU A 201 -18.20 -8.39 -3.96
C GLU A 201 -17.92 -8.26 -2.45
N LYS A 202 -18.85 -8.71 -1.60
CA LYS A 202 -18.65 -8.75 -0.15
C LYS A 202 -17.52 -9.70 0.25
N GLU A 203 -17.47 -10.90 -0.33
CA GLU A 203 -16.43 -11.89 -0.04
C GLU A 203 -15.04 -11.40 -0.48
N GLU A 204 -14.94 -10.76 -1.64
CA GLU A 204 -13.71 -10.11 -2.12
C GLU A 204 -13.29 -8.95 -1.20
N LEU A 205 -14.25 -8.14 -0.76
CA LEU A 205 -13.97 -7.04 0.16
C LEU A 205 -13.50 -7.56 1.52
N GLU A 206 -14.13 -8.61 2.07
CA GLU A 206 -13.71 -9.28 3.31
C GLU A 206 -12.34 -9.94 3.19
N ALA A 207 -12.00 -10.50 2.01
CA ALA A 207 -10.68 -11.05 1.73
C ALA A 207 -9.61 -9.95 1.69
N SER A 208 -9.90 -8.84 1.00
CA SER A 208 -8.98 -7.69 0.95
C SER A 208 -8.78 -7.04 2.32
N TYR A 209 -9.84 -6.95 3.12
CA TYR A 209 -9.78 -6.44 4.49
C TYR A 209 -8.94 -7.33 5.41
N ARG A 210 -9.09 -8.66 5.32
CA ARG A 210 -8.24 -9.61 6.04
C ARG A 210 -6.77 -9.47 5.66
N LYS A 211 -6.47 -9.34 4.37
CA LYS A 211 -5.10 -9.12 3.88
C LYS A 211 -4.51 -7.82 4.43
N LEU A 212 -5.29 -6.74 4.43
CA LEU A 212 -4.85 -5.45 4.96
C LEU A 212 -4.57 -5.50 6.47
N ILE A 213 -5.38 -6.23 7.24
CA ILE A 213 -5.11 -6.46 8.68
C ILE A 213 -3.78 -7.18 8.87
N GLU A 214 -3.51 -8.21 8.07
CA GLU A 214 -2.29 -8.99 8.18
C GLU A 214 -1.06 -8.16 7.81
N GLU A 215 -1.13 -7.37 6.74
CA GLU A 215 -0.08 -6.41 6.38
C GLU A 215 0.15 -5.37 7.48
N HIS A 216 -0.92 -4.84 8.08
CA HIS A 216 -0.81 -3.89 9.18
C HIS A 216 -0.19 -4.53 10.43
N ALA A 217 -0.53 -5.79 10.75
CA ALA A 217 0.07 -6.52 11.86
C ALA A 217 1.57 -6.75 11.63
N GLN A 218 1.97 -7.13 10.42
CA GLN A 218 3.38 -7.29 10.05
C GLN A 218 4.14 -5.97 10.12
N LEU A 219 3.55 -4.88 9.63
CA LEU A 219 4.19 -3.57 9.66
C LEU A 219 4.38 -3.07 11.10
N ARG A 220 3.40 -3.31 11.97
CA ARG A 220 3.48 -2.97 13.39
C ARG A 220 4.56 -3.77 14.11
N TYR A 221 4.66 -5.07 13.84
CA TYR A 221 5.75 -5.90 14.37
C TYR A 221 7.13 -5.37 13.98
N LYS A 222 7.32 -5.02 12.70
CA LYS A 222 8.59 -4.42 12.22
C LYS A 222 8.89 -3.08 12.87
N TYR A 223 7.85 -2.26 13.09
CA TYR A 223 8.02 -0.97 13.76
C TYR A 223 8.49 -1.17 15.22
N ASP A 224 7.86 -2.06 15.96
CA ASP A 224 8.21 -2.37 17.35
C ASP A 224 9.64 -2.92 17.44
N GLU A 225 10.06 -3.77 16.49
CA GLU A 225 11.42 -4.29 16.37
C GLU A 225 12.44 -3.16 16.10
N LEU A 226 12.16 -2.27 15.15
CA LEU A 226 12.99 -1.10 14.85
C LEU A 226 13.08 -0.12 16.03
N GLU A 227 11.99 0.06 16.78
CA GLU A 227 11.97 0.92 17.96
C GLU A 227 12.83 0.32 19.09
N PHE A 228 12.77 -0.99 19.27
CA PHE A 228 13.62 -1.72 20.20
C PHE A 228 15.11 -1.62 19.84
N GLU A 229 15.47 -1.86 18.58
CA GLU A 229 16.85 -1.73 18.10
C GLU A 229 17.39 -0.30 18.26
N LYS A 230 16.57 0.70 17.91
CA LYS A 230 16.91 2.11 18.12
C LYS A 230 17.14 2.41 19.60
N GLY A 231 16.30 1.90 20.50
CA GLY A 231 16.47 2.04 21.94
C GLY A 231 17.81 1.45 22.43
N ASN A 232 18.13 0.24 21.98
CA ASN A 232 19.42 -0.40 22.29
C ASN A 232 20.62 0.38 21.75
N LEU A 233 20.55 0.88 20.52
CA LEU A 233 21.61 1.71 19.94
C LEU A 233 21.79 3.02 20.70
N GLN A 234 20.70 3.67 21.11
CA GLN A 234 20.76 4.88 21.93
C GLN A 234 21.40 4.63 23.30
N LEU A 235 21.05 3.51 23.95
CA LEU A 235 21.64 3.13 25.23
C LEU A 235 23.15 2.89 25.08
N ARG A 236 23.56 2.16 24.04
CA ARG A 236 24.97 1.87 23.76
C ARG A 236 25.77 3.13 23.45
N LEU A 237 25.19 4.06 22.71
CA LEU A 237 25.82 5.35 22.39
C LEU A 237 25.99 6.20 23.66
N GLN A 238 25.00 6.21 24.55
CA GLN A 238 25.09 6.89 25.83
C GLN A 238 26.13 6.28 26.77
N GLU A 239 26.26 4.95 26.79
CA GLU A 239 27.30 4.24 27.54
C GLU A 239 28.70 4.58 26.99
N MET A 240 28.84 4.62 25.67
CA MET A 240 30.08 5.01 25.00
C MET A 240 30.46 6.45 25.33
N ASP A 241 29.53 7.40 25.25
CA ASP A 241 29.77 8.81 25.59
C ASP A 241 30.25 8.95 27.05
N LYS A 242 29.63 8.22 27.98
CA LYS A 242 30.05 8.19 29.40
C LYS A 242 31.44 7.57 29.58
N ALA A 243 31.76 6.51 28.84
CA ALA A 243 33.08 5.89 28.90
C ALA A 243 34.16 6.84 28.36
N VAL A 244 33.89 7.56 27.27
CA VAL A 244 34.79 8.53 26.65
C VAL A 244 35.03 9.74 27.56
N THR A 245 33.99 10.31 28.16
CA THR A 245 34.16 11.43 29.12
C THR A 245 34.95 11.00 30.34
N GLN A 246 34.68 9.81 30.90
CA GLN A 246 35.40 9.27 32.05
C GLN A 246 36.86 8.92 31.70
N ALA A 247 37.17 8.48 30.47
CA ALA A 247 38.54 8.29 30.00
C ALA A 247 39.32 9.60 29.85
N ASN A 248 38.68 10.63 29.30
CA ASN A 248 39.29 11.94 29.14
C ASN A 248 39.64 12.57 30.49
N GLU A 249 38.80 12.39 31.50
CA GLU A 249 39.05 12.87 32.87
C GLU A 249 40.15 12.08 33.61
N THR A 250 40.31 10.79 33.32
CA THR A 250 41.28 9.91 33.99
C THR A 250 42.61 9.74 33.25
N GLY A 251 42.77 10.35 32.07
CA GLY A 251 43.95 10.18 31.21
C GLY A 251 44.11 8.76 30.65
N ARG A 252 43.06 7.94 30.71
CA ARG A 252 43.03 6.53 30.24
C ARG A 252 42.48 6.38 28.82
N THR A 253 42.45 7.45 28.05
CA THR A 253 42.01 7.46 26.64
C THR A 253 42.70 6.38 25.81
N ASP A 254 43.99 6.13 26.02
CA ASP A 254 44.75 5.08 25.32
C ASP A 254 44.24 3.66 25.66
N SER A 255 43.79 3.43 26.89
CA SER A 255 43.21 2.14 27.29
C SER A 255 41.84 1.93 26.66
N ILE A 256 41.01 2.98 26.57
CA ILE A 256 39.68 2.87 25.94
C ILE A 256 39.80 2.71 24.43
N MET A 257 40.72 3.45 23.79
CA MET A 257 40.99 3.27 22.36
C MET A 257 41.50 1.85 22.06
N ARG A 258 42.33 1.25 22.93
CA ARG A 258 42.77 -0.14 22.77
C ARG A 258 41.63 -1.14 22.91
N THR A 259 40.72 -0.96 23.87
CA THR A 259 39.55 -1.83 24.01
C THR A 259 38.58 -1.67 22.83
N GLU A 260 38.44 -0.45 22.31
CA GLU A 260 37.60 -0.19 21.13
C GLU A 260 38.19 -0.83 19.87
N ILE A 261 39.51 -0.75 19.68
CA ILE A 261 40.20 -1.44 18.59
C ILE A 261 39.99 -2.95 18.69
N GLU A 262 40.06 -3.51 19.90
CA GLU A 262 39.83 -4.95 20.10
C GLU A 262 38.37 -5.35 19.84
N HIS A 263 37.42 -4.52 20.29
CA HIS A 263 36.00 -4.71 20.03
C HIS A 263 35.67 -4.64 18.54
N LEU A 264 36.20 -3.63 17.82
CA LEU A 264 36.06 -3.49 16.37
C LEU A 264 36.70 -4.65 15.61
N LYS A 265 37.86 -5.16 16.04
CA LYS A 265 38.47 -6.36 15.46
C LYS A 265 37.59 -7.59 15.66
N GLN A 266 37.01 -7.75 16.84
CA GLN A 266 36.12 -8.88 17.10
C GLN A 266 34.82 -8.81 16.29
N ASP A 267 34.25 -7.62 16.15
CA ASP A 267 33.06 -7.40 15.32
C ASP A 267 33.36 -7.58 13.83
N LEU A 268 34.54 -7.16 13.36
CA LEU A 268 35.02 -7.43 12.01
C LEU A 268 35.16 -8.94 11.77
N GLN A 269 35.82 -9.67 12.67
CA GLN A 269 35.97 -11.13 12.56
C GLN A 269 34.59 -11.82 12.50
N LYS A 270 33.67 -11.45 13.39
CA LYS A 270 32.30 -12.00 13.36
C LYS A 270 31.58 -11.67 12.07
N SER A 271 31.79 -10.48 11.51
CA SER A 271 31.20 -10.10 10.23
C SER A 271 31.81 -10.88 9.07
N GLU A 272 33.12 -11.13 9.10
CA GLU A 272 33.83 -11.95 8.12
C GLU A 272 33.38 -13.41 8.18
N ASP A 273 33.21 -13.98 9.37
CA ASP A 273 32.70 -15.34 9.57
C ASP A 273 31.28 -15.48 9.01
N ARG A 274 30.38 -14.53 9.31
CA ARG A 274 29.01 -14.51 8.73
C ARG A 274 29.01 -14.36 7.22
N ARG A 275 29.90 -13.53 6.66
CA ARG A 275 30.05 -13.38 5.21
C ARG A 275 30.50 -14.70 4.58
N GLN A 276 31.46 -15.39 5.21
CA GLN A 276 31.95 -16.67 4.73
C GLN A 276 30.86 -17.75 4.76
N GLU A 277 30.07 -17.82 5.84
CA GLU A 277 28.91 -18.72 5.93
C GLU A 277 27.87 -18.44 4.84
N ALA A 278 27.58 -17.17 4.58
CA ALA A 278 26.65 -16.77 3.51
C ALA A 278 27.18 -17.12 2.12
N GLU A 279 28.49 -16.95 1.87
CA GLU A 279 29.13 -17.35 0.61
C GLU A 279 29.05 -18.85 0.37
N VAL A 280 29.31 -19.67 1.40
CA VAL A 280 29.18 -21.14 1.30
C VAL A 280 27.72 -21.53 1.01
N LEU A 281 26.75 -20.90 1.66
CA LEU A 281 25.33 -21.17 1.40
C LEU A 281 24.92 -20.79 -0.02
N LEU A 282 25.42 -19.65 -0.53
CA LEU A 282 25.16 -19.19 -1.88
C LEU A 282 25.75 -20.18 -2.91
N GLU A 283 26.95 -20.69 -2.68
CA GLU A 283 27.58 -21.70 -3.54
C GLU A 283 26.76 -22.99 -3.55
N GLN A 284 26.32 -23.48 -2.38
CA GLN A 284 25.45 -24.65 -2.29
C GLN A 284 24.12 -24.46 -3.02
N GLN A 285 23.48 -23.29 -2.88
CA GLN A 285 22.24 -22.98 -3.57
C GLN A 285 22.45 -22.90 -5.08
N THR A 286 23.57 -22.34 -5.53
CA THR A 286 23.93 -22.25 -6.96
C THR A 286 24.09 -23.65 -7.55
N MET A 287 24.82 -24.54 -6.89
CA MET A 287 24.97 -25.94 -7.32
C MET A 287 23.61 -26.66 -7.37
N ALA A 288 22.74 -26.46 -6.38
CA ALA A 288 21.41 -27.07 -6.38
C ALA A 288 20.53 -26.57 -7.54
N ILE A 289 20.62 -25.27 -7.88
CA ILE A 289 19.90 -24.70 -9.02
C ILE A 289 20.42 -25.30 -10.33
N GLU A 290 21.75 -25.44 -10.48
CA GLU A 290 22.35 -26.07 -11.66
C GLU A 290 21.88 -27.53 -11.82
N GLU A 291 21.92 -28.33 -10.76
CA GLU A 291 21.44 -29.72 -10.78
C GLU A 291 19.95 -29.83 -11.12
N LEU A 292 19.12 -28.97 -10.54
CA LEU A 292 17.68 -28.95 -10.81
C LEU A 292 17.39 -28.50 -12.24
N THR A 293 18.18 -27.55 -12.76
CA THR A 293 18.07 -27.09 -14.16
C THR A 293 18.43 -28.23 -15.11
N GLN A 294 19.54 -28.93 -14.87
CA GLN A 294 19.93 -30.10 -15.66
C GLN A 294 18.85 -31.20 -15.64
N LYS A 295 18.31 -31.53 -14.45
CA LYS A 295 17.19 -32.48 -14.34
C LYS A 295 15.94 -32.00 -15.09
N GLY A 296 15.67 -30.70 -15.07
CA GLY A 296 14.58 -30.09 -15.83
C GLY A 296 14.74 -30.28 -17.33
N GLU A 297 15.95 -30.07 -17.85
CA GLU A 297 16.29 -30.29 -19.26
C GLU A 297 16.17 -31.77 -19.65
N GLU A 298 16.67 -32.69 -18.82
CA GLU A 298 16.54 -34.14 -19.05
C GLU A 298 15.08 -34.61 -19.07
N LEU A 299 14.26 -34.12 -18.13
CA LEU A 299 12.83 -34.42 -18.09
C LEU A 299 12.10 -33.85 -19.31
N LYS A 300 12.48 -32.66 -19.76
CA LYS A 300 11.94 -32.05 -20.98
C LYS A 300 12.27 -32.90 -22.21
N GLU A 301 13.53 -33.34 -22.36
CA GLU A 301 13.93 -34.21 -23.45
C GLU A 301 13.14 -35.53 -23.44
N ARG A 302 12.98 -36.14 -22.25
CA ARG A 302 12.19 -37.36 -22.09
C ARG A 302 10.70 -37.16 -22.41
N ALA A 303 10.14 -36.01 -22.07
CA ALA A 303 8.77 -35.66 -22.43
C ALA A 303 8.61 -35.52 -23.95
N GLU A 304 9.56 -34.87 -24.62
CA GLU A 304 9.58 -34.77 -26.09
C GLU A 304 9.69 -36.15 -26.76
N GLN A 305 10.58 -37.03 -26.25
CA GLN A 305 10.69 -38.42 -26.73
C GLN A 305 9.38 -39.20 -26.54
N THR A 306 8.74 -39.05 -25.38
CA THR A 306 7.45 -39.70 -25.09
C THR A 306 6.35 -39.21 -26.03
N SER A 307 6.31 -37.89 -26.31
CA SER A 307 5.37 -37.33 -27.29
C SER A 307 5.60 -37.92 -28.69
N ARG A 308 6.86 -37.97 -29.16
CA ARG A 308 7.19 -38.55 -30.47
C ARG A 308 6.80 -40.02 -30.57
N LEU A 309 7.06 -40.82 -29.53
CA LEU A 309 6.67 -42.23 -29.49
C LEU A 309 5.15 -42.40 -29.49
N LYS A 310 4.41 -41.51 -28.81
CA LYS A 310 2.95 -41.51 -28.85
C LYS A 310 2.42 -41.23 -30.25
N ASP A 311 2.99 -40.24 -30.95
CA ASP A 311 2.62 -39.93 -32.33
C ASP A 311 2.85 -41.13 -33.27
N GLN A 312 3.99 -41.84 -33.11
CA GLN A 312 4.28 -43.07 -33.85
C GLN A 312 3.34 -44.23 -33.54
N LEU A 313 2.93 -44.36 -32.26
CA LEU A 313 1.95 -45.36 -31.83
C LEU A 313 0.59 -45.09 -32.48
N ASP A 314 0.15 -43.83 -32.49
CA ASP A 314 -1.12 -43.42 -33.09
C ASP A 314 -1.11 -43.62 -34.61
N GLU A 315 0.00 -43.32 -35.29
CA GLU A 315 0.17 -43.62 -36.72
C GLU A 315 0.09 -45.13 -37.01
N SER A 316 0.80 -45.94 -36.22
CA SER A 316 0.79 -47.40 -36.35
C SER A 316 -0.59 -47.99 -36.11
N ARG A 317 -1.32 -47.45 -35.12
CA ARG A 317 -2.71 -47.83 -34.83
C ARG A 317 -3.65 -47.50 -35.99
N HIS A 318 -3.53 -46.31 -36.58
CA HIS A 318 -4.29 -45.95 -37.77
C HIS A 318 -3.96 -46.86 -38.97
N ALA A 319 -2.70 -47.24 -39.15
CA ALA A 319 -2.29 -48.19 -40.18
C ALA A 319 -2.91 -49.57 -39.94
N ALA A 320 -2.86 -50.09 -38.70
CA ALA A 320 -3.49 -51.35 -38.32
C ALA A 320 -5.00 -51.35 -38.55
N GLU A 321 -5.70 -50.26 -38.21
CA GLU A 321 -7.15 -50.11 -38.46
C GLU A 321 -7.50 -50.12 -39.96
N LYS A 322 -6.66 -49.49 -40.81
CA LYS A 322 -6.83 -49.55 -42.27
C LYS A 322 -6.62 -50.97 -42.80
N LEU A 323 -5.59 -51.67 -42.29
CA LEU A 323 -5.28 -53.03 -42.70
C LEU A 323 -6.40 -53.99 -42.28
N GLN A 324 -6.92 -53.88 -41.05
CA GLN A 324 -8.08 -54.66 -40.59
C GLN A 324 -9.31 -54.45 -41.49
N LYS A 325 -9.57 -53.20 -41.92
CA LYS A 325 -10.67 -52.91 -42.87
C LYS A 325 -10.44 -53.59 -44.21
N ALA A 326 -9.20 -53.58 -44.73
CA ALA A 326 -8.86 -54.26 -45.97
C ALA A 326 -8.98 -55.79 -45.84
N GLU A 327 -8.54 -56.38 -44.73
CA GLU A 327 -8.70 -57.81 -44.43
C GLU A 327 -10.18 -58.21 -44.41
N ASN A 328 -11.03 -57.45 -43.71
CA ASN A 328 -12.47 -57.69 -43.67
C ASN A 328 -13.10 -57.64 -45.07
N VAL A 329 -12.60 -56.78 -45.96
CA VAL A 329 -13.06 -56.69 -47.35
C VAL A 329 -12.60 -57.92 -48.14
N ILE A 330 -11.34 -58.32 -48.01
CA ILE A 330 -10.78 -59.53 -48.64
C ILE A 330 -11.55 -60.78 -48.18
N GLU A 331 -11.87 -60.90 -46.91
CA GLU A 331 -12.62 -62.03 -46.35
C GLU A 331 -14.04 -62.11 -46.92
N LYS A 332 -14.72 -60.96 -47.09
CA LYS A 332 -16.01 -60.89 -47.80
C LYS A 332 -15.88 -61.34 -49.26
N TYR A 333 -14.82 -60.93 -49.97
CA TYR A 333 -14.59 -61.37 -51.35
C TYR A 333 -14.27 -62.87 -51.45
N LYS A 334 -13.47 -63.41 -50.53
CA LYS A 334 -13.20 -64.86 -50.43
C LYS A 334 -14.49 -65.64 -50.23
N LYS A 335 -15.34 -65.22 -49.28
CA LYS A 335 -16.64 -65.85 -49.04
C LYS A 335 -17.53 -65.85 -50.28
N LYS A 336 -17.60 -64.73 -51.00
CA LYS A 336 -18.36 -64.65 -52.28
C LYS A 336 -17.80 -65.61 -53.35
N LEU A 337 -16.48 -65.79 -53.41
CA LEU A 337 -15.85 -66.74 -54.33
C LEU A 337 -16.17 -68.19 -53.95
N GLU A 338 -16.13 -68.52 -52.65
CA GLU A 338 -16.53 -69.82 -52.12
C GLU A 338 -18.00 -70.11 -52.45
N ASP A 339 -18.92 -69.21 -52.11
CA ASP A 339 -20.36 -69.32 -52.42
C ASP A 339 -20.61 -69.50 -53.93
N SER A 340 -19.88 -68.76 -54.78
CA SER A 340 -19.94 -68.90 -56.25
C SER A 340 -19.44 -70.27 -56.72
N SER A 341 -18.37 -70.77 -56.11
CA SER A 341 -17.81 -72.09 -56.41
C SER A 341 -18.76 -73.22 -55.98
N ASP A 342 -19.43 -73.08 -54.84
CA ASP A 342 -20.40 -74.05 -54.33
C ASP A 342 -21.70 -74.03 -55.15
N LEU A 343 -22.18 -72.86 -55.58
CA LEU A 343 -23.31 -72.75 -56.49
C LEU A 343 -23.02 -73.47 -57.82
N LYS A 344 -21.81 -73.31 -58.36
CA LYS A 344 -21.36 -74.04 -59.56
C LYS A 344 -21.32 -75.55 -59.33
N ARG A 345 -20.92 -76.01 -58.14
CA ARG A 345 -20.95 -77.43 -57.77
C ARG A 345 -22.38 -77.95 -57.68
N GLN A 346 -23.29 -77.22 -57.03
CA GLN A 346 -24.71 -77.59 -56.93
C GLN A 346 -25.37 -77.66 -58.30
N ILE A 347 -25.14 -76.69 -59.20
CA ILE A 347 -25.67 -76.72 -60.57
C ILE A 347 -25.19 -77.97 -61.33
N LYS A 348 -23.91 -78.33 -61.20
CA LYS A 348 -23.38 -79.57 -61.82
C LYS A 348 -24.01 -80.83 -61.23
N ALA A 349 -24.27 -80.85 -59.93
CA ALA A 349 -24.90 -81.99 -59.26
C ALA A 349 -26.39 -82.15 -59.66
N SER A 350 -27.10 -81.06 -59.95
CA SER A 350 -28.50 -81.08 -60.41
C SER A 350 -28.68 -81.35 -61.92
N GLN A 351 -27.58 -81.50 -62.68
CA GLN A 351 -27.58 -81.81 -64.11
C GLN A 351 -27.17 -83.27 -64.43
N LEU A 352 -26.93 -84.06 -63.38
CA LEU A 352 -26.83 -85.53 -63.39
C LEU A 352 -28.12 -86.10 -62.77
#